data_AF-A0A5N6DQG6-F1
#
_entry.id   AF-A0A5N6DQG6-F1
#
_cell.length_a   1.000
_cell.length_b   1.000
_cell.length_c   1.000
_cell.angle_alpha   90.00
_cell.angle_beta   90.00
_cell.angle_gamma   90.00
#
_symmetry.space_group_name_H-M   'P 1'
#
loop_
_entity.id
_entity.type
_entity.pdbx_description
1 polymer ?
#
loop_
_entity_poly.entity_id
_entity_poly.type
_entity_poly.pdbx_seq_one_letter_code
_entity_poly.pdbx_strand_id
1 'polypeptide(L)'
;MAFSYTLRSIAGCSTSNPCFKAEWGKPCIGASPYDPLPLTISKALVLAKVREENVSWVDDLQPQWIPYIYTADREPGYFPVPENKGREGMAYLTHIIDNYDTLTDITVFMHASATQWHNDVGDTNSSNVLSMLRLDAVKQRGYVNLRCQHRPGCPTAVHPFDPELLSSPSIVYRNFTTIYTELFNTSIETVPKEIGGVCCGQFALTKERIHQRRREDYVRMRDWAFSTSLDNFTVGSVFEMLWHMVFLEDPVS
;
A
#
# COMPACT_ATOMS: atom_id res chain seq x y z
N MET A 1 -41.79 -52.27 23.88
CA MET A 1 -41.20 -53.29 22.98
C MET A 1 -39.80 -52.81 22.65
N ALA A 2 -38.79 -53.51 23.19
CA ALA A 2 -37.37 -53.26 22.96
C ALA A 2 -36.86 -54.18 21.83
N PHE A 3 -35.81 -53.75 21.13
CA PHE A 3 -34.66 -54.51 20.56
C PHE A 3 -33.94 -53.52 19.60
N SER A 4 -32.62 -53.44 19.39
CA SER A 4 -31.39 -53.83 20.09
C SER A 4 -30.24 -53.51 19.12
N TYR A 5 -29.26 -52.68 19.56
CA TYR A 5 -27.84 -52.53 19.18
C TYR A 5 -27.36 -52.56 17.71
N THR A 6 -26.50 -51.60 17.32
CA THR A 6 -25.02 -51.78 17.20
C THR A 6 -24.32 -50.43 16.88
N LEU A 7 -23.18 -50.19 17.55
CA LEU A 7 -22.21 -49.10 17.32
C LEU A 7 -21.46 -49.24 15.98
N ARG A 8 -21.11 -48.11 15.33
CA ARG A 8 -19.77 -47.89 14.74
C ARG A 8 -19.57 -46.42 14.32
N SER A 9 -18.54 -45.83 14.94
CA SER A 9 -17.82 -44.62 14.52
C SER A 9 -17.08 -44.87 13.20
N ILE A 10 -17.06 -43.89 12.28
CA ILE A 10 -15.92 -43.65 11.37
C ILE A 10 -15.75 -42.14 11.14
N ALA A 11 -14.55 -41.67 11.49
CA ALA A 11 -13.97 -40.36 11.25
C ALA A 11 -13.51 -40.17 9.79
N GLY A 12 -13.31 -38.92 9.37
CA GLY A 12 -12.73 -38.63 8.04
C GLY A 12 -12.38 -37.17 7.78
N CYS A 13 -11.69 -36.50 8.72
CA CYS A 13 -10.91 -35.30 8.39
C CYS A 13 -9.58 -35.81 7.79
N SER A 14 -9.39 -35.63 6.49
CA SER A 14 -8.12 -35.96 5.82
C SER A 14 -7.13 -34.83 6.04
N THR A 15 -6.19 -35.03 6.95
CA THR A 15 -4.96 -34.26 7.10
C THR A 15 -3.82 -35.03 6.45
N SER A 16 -3.39 -34.60 5.26
CA SER A 16 -2.12 -35.01 4.68
C SER A 16 -1.26 -33.77 4.45
N ASN A 17 -0.63 -33.29 5.53
CA ASN A 17 0.59 -32.50 5.46
C ASN A 17 1.55 -33.10 6.51
N PRO A 18 2.67 -33.72 6.10
CA PRO A 18 3.56 -34.41 7.03
C PRO A 18 4.65 -33.44 7.49
N CYS A 19 4.53 -32.93 8.71
CA CYS A 19 5.64 -32.65 9.62
C CYS A 19 5.10 -31.81 10.78
N PHE A 20 4.68 -32.44 11.87
CA PHE A 20 4.81 -31.91 13.23
C PHE A 20 4.44 -33.05 14.20
N LYS A 21 5.41 -33.93 14.48
CA LYS A 21 5.51 -34.54 15.81
C LYS A 21 6.73 -33.90 16.46
N ALA A 22 6.50 -32.82 17.21
CA ALA A 22 7.50 -32.35 18.15
C ALA A 22 7.47 -33.30 19.36
N GLU A 23 8.47 -34.19 19.45
CA GLU A 23 8.80 -34.83 20.72
C GLU A 23 9.34 -33.75 21.66
N TRP A 24 8.73 -33.61 22.83
CA TRP A 24 9.26 -32.77 23.90
C TRP A 24 10.59 -33.36 24.39
N GLY A 25 11.68 -32.58 24.28
CA GLY A 25 12.94 -32.87 24.98
C GLY A 25 14.16 -33.24 24.15
N LYS A 26 14.24 -32.93 22.85
CA LYS A 26 15.50 -33.04 22.09
C LYS A 26 15.96 -31.67 21.56
N PRO A 27 17.23 -31.27 21.75
CA PRO A 27 17.74 -30.05 21.13
C PRO A 27 17.75 -30.22 19.62
N CYS A 28 17.31 -29.20 18.88
CA CYS A 28 17.49 -29.13 17.44
C CYS A 28 19.00 -29.16 17.15
N ILE A 29 19.51 -30.29 16.66
CA ILE A 29 20.87 -30.41 16.16
C ILE A 29 20.91 -29.65 14.84
N GLY A 30 21.54 -28.48 14.79
CA GLY A 30 21.83 -27.82 13.51
C GLY A 30 21.98 -26.31 13.48
N ALA A 31 21.87 -25.56 14.58
CA ALA A 31 22.20 -24.13 14.55
C ALA A 31 23.64 -23.90 15.03
N SER A 32 24.51 -23.49 14.11
CA SER A 32 25.86 -23.03 14.45
C SER A 32 25.75 -21.73 15.26
N PRO A 33 26.55 -21.51 16.32
CA PRO A 33 26.59 -20.23 17.03
C PRO A 33 27.12 -19.06 16.16
N TYR A 34 27.44 -19.32 14.89
CA TYR A 34 27.82 -18.34 13.87
C TYR A 34 26.77 -18.14 12.78
N ASP A 35 25.51 -18.55 13.00
CA ASP A 35 24.44 -18.07 12.12
C ASP A 35 24.46 -16.52 12.15
N PRO A 36 24.64 -15.87 10.98
CA PRO A 36 24.70 -14.41 10.95
C PRO A 36 23.42 -13.86 11.56
N LEU A 37 23.56 -12.82 12.38
CA LEU A 37 22.46 -12.05 12.96
C LEU A 37 21.34 -11.91 11.90
N PRO A 38 20.06 -12.15 12.24
CA PRO A 38 18.98 -12.06 11.26
C PRO A 38 19.12 -10.72 10.53
N LEU A 39 19.24 -10.78 9.20
CA LEU A 39 19.36 -9.58 8.35
C LEU A 39 18.34 -8.56 8.86
N THR A 40 18.83 -7.45 9.40
CA THR A 40 17.98 -6.42 9.96
C THR A 40 17.20 -5.81 8.81
N ILE A 41 15.88 -6.03 8.80
CA ILE A 41 14.98 -5.52 7.77
C ILE A 41 15.02 -3.99 7.84
N SER A 42 15.54 -3.38 6.79
CA SER A 42 15.55 -1.93 6.62
C SER A 42 14.13 -1.43 6.35
N LYS A 43 13.75 -0.33 6.99
CA LYS A 43 12.38 0.20 6.92
C LYS A 43 12.41 1.71 6.71
N ALA A 44 11.66 2.20 5.72
CA ALA A 44 11.47 3.61 5.48
C ALA A 44 10.02 4.04 5.77
N LEU A 45 9.86 5.23 6.36
CA LEU A 45 8.58 5.89 6.53
C LEU A 45 8.57 7.15 5.65
N VAL A 46 7.75 7.14 4.61
CA VAL A 46 7.61 8.23 3.64
C VAL A 46 6.35 9.02 3.98
N LEU A 47 6.54 10.29 4.31
CA LEU A 47 5.45 11.20 4.68
C LEU A 47 5.31 12.33 3.68
N ALA A 48 4.08 12.60 3.26
CA ALA A 48 3.74 13.82 2.53
C ALA A 48 3.21 14.86 3.53
N LYS A 49 3.94 15.98 3.66
CA LYS A 49 3.71 17.04 4.65
C LYS A 49 3.35 18.37 3.99
N VAL A 50 2.36 19.06 4.57
CA VAL A 50 2.19 20.52 4.43
C VAL A 50 2.72 21.25 5.65
N ARG A 51 3.05 22.53 5.51
CA ARG A 51 3.73 23.35 6.53
C ARG A 51 3.05 23.26 7.90
N GLU A 52 1.73 23.25 7.96
CA GLU A 52 0.96 23.28 9.20
C GLU A 52 0.97 21.96 10.00
N GLU A 53 1.39 20.83 9.40
CA GLU A 53 1.36 19.52 10.06
C GLU A 53 2.54 19.30 11.01
N ASN A 54 2.31 18.77 12.21
CA ASN A 54 3.38 18.40 13.12
C ASN A 54 3.86 16.95 12.88
N VAL A 55 5.14 16.79 12.57
CA VAL A 55 5.81 15.49 12.33
C VAL A 55 6.82 15.10 13.41
N SER A 56 6.86 15.81 14.55
CA SER A 56 7.80 15.50 15.65
C SER A 56 7.62 14.10 16.23
N TRP A 57 6.44 13.50 16.06
CA TRP A 57 6.15 12.13 16.49
C TRP A 57 7.01 11.07 15.77
N VAL A 58 7.60 11.42 14.62
CA VAL A 58 8.46 10.54 13.84
C VAL A 58 9.80 10.27 14.54
N ASP A 59 10.24 11.18 15.40
CA ASP A 59 11.49 11.04 16.16
C ASP A 59 11.47 9.81 17.06
N ASP A 60 10.30 9.48 17.63
CA ASP A 60 10.09 8.31 18.49
C ASP A 60 10.21 6.97 17.74
N LEU A 61 10.17 6.99 16.40
CA LEU A 61 10.28 5.79 15.57
C LEU A 61 11.72 5.48 15.14
N GLN A 62 12.66 6.41 15.38
CA GLN A 62 14.06 6.19 15.07
C GLN A 62 14.74 5.35 16.16
N PRO A 63 15.71 4.48 15.81
CA PRO A 63 16.23 4.22 14.47
C PRO A 63 15.47 3.12 13.71
N GLN A 64 14.31 2.67 14.22
CA GLN A 64 13.60 1.52 13.64
C GLN A 64 13.05 1.82 12.25
N TRP A 65 12.62 3.06 12.01
CA TRP A 65 12.17 3.59 10.73
C TRP A 65 13.08 4.74 10.29
N ILE A 66 13.48 4.73 9.03
CA ILE A 66 14.21 5.81 8.37
C ILE A 66 13.17 6.80 7.82
N PRO A 67 13.09 8.04 8.33
CA PRO A 67 12.08 8.98 7.88
C PRO A 67 12.48 9.69 6.58
N TYR A 68 11.55 9.74 5.63
CA TYR A 68 11.61 10.54 4.43
C TYR A 68 10.39 11.46 4.37
N ILE A 69 10.56 12.70 4.83
CA ILE A 69 9.47 13.65 4.95
C ILE A 69 9.57 14.64 3.79
N TYR A 70 8.59 14.61 2.90
CA TYR A 70 8.52 15.45 1.71
C TYR A 70 7.55 16.61 1.93
N THR A 71 7.89 17.80 1.44
CA THR A 71 7.07 19.01 1.58
C THR A 71 6.86 19.73 0.25
N ALA A 72 5.62 20.19 0.05
CA ALA A 72 5.24 21.08 -1.05
C ALA A 72 5.65 22.54 -0.80
N ASP A 73 5.90 22.91 0.46
CA ASP A 73 6.11 24.30 0.90
C ASP A 73 7.60 24.70 0.93
N ARG A 74 8.48 23.80 0.48
CA ARG A 74 9.95 23.96 0.52
C ARG A 74 10.44 24.35 1.93
N GLU A 75 9.82 23.77 2.96
CA GLU A 75 10.20 23.98 4.34
C GLU A 75 11.62 23.43 4.59
N PRO A 76 12.55 24.23 5.15
CA PRO A 76 13.91 23.79 5.43
C PRO A 76 13.95 22.57 6.34
N GLY A 77 14.86 21.62 6.07
CA GLY A 77 15.00 20.38 6.84
C GLY A 77 14.17 19.21 6.32
N TYR A 78 13.30 19.43 5.33
CA TYR A 78 12.51 18.38 4.67
C TYR A 78 12.82 18.29 3.17
N PHE A 79 12.50 17.16 2.56
CA PHE A 79 12.75 16.94 1.13
C PHE A 79 11.73 17.72 0.29
N PRO A 80 12.16 18.57 -0.67
CA PRO A 80 11.22 19.24 -1.54
C PRO A 80 10.63 18.25 -2.55
N VAL A 81 9.33 18.40 -2.84
CA VAL A 81 8.76 17.82 -4.07
C VAL A 81 9.08 18.72 -5.28
N PRO A 82 9.17 18.17 -6.49
CA PRO A 82 9.43 18.96 -7.71
C PRO A 82 8.38 20.04 -7.98
N GLU A 83 7.10 19.75 -7.72
CA GLU A 83 5.99 20.70 -7.90
C GLU A 83 4.84 20.37 -6.92
N ASN A 84 4.07 21.38 -6.50
CA ASN A 84 2.88 21.19 -5.66
C ASN A 84 1.67 20.75 -6.51
N LYS A 85 1.73 19.51 -7.04
CA LYS A 85 0.70 18.94 -7.91
C LYS A 85 0.54 17.43 -7.67
N GLY A 86 -0.67 16.97 -7.41
CA GLY A 86 -0.96 15.57 -7.09
C GLY A 86 -0.86 15.19 -5.61
N ARG A 87 -0.91 16.17 -4.70
CA ARG A 87 -0.90 15.98 -3.23
C ARG A 87 0.20 14.99 -2.77
N GLU A 88 -0.14 14.01 -1.92
CA GLU A 88 0.79 12.99 -1.42
C GLU A 88 1.38 12.12 -2.52
N GLY A 89 0.68 11.95 -3.64
CA GLY A 89 1.19 11.15 -4.75
C GLY A 89 2.48 11.71 -5.35
N MET A 90 2.68 13.03 -5.31
CA MET A 90 3.95 13.60 -5.76
C MET A 90 5.11 13.23 -4.84
N ALA A 91 4.89 13.24 -3.52
CA ALA A 91 5.91 12.80 -2.56
C ALA A 91 6.24 11.32 -2.76
N TYR A 92 5.23 10.47 -2.92
CA TYR A 92 5.42 9.03 -3.06
C TYR A 92 6.14 8.67 -4.35
N LEU A 93 5.71 9.24 -5.48
CA LEU A 93 6.39 9.03 -6.77
C LEU A 93 7.83 9.55 -6.73
N THR A 94 8.06 10.72 -6.13
CA THR A 94 9.42 11.28 -5.99
C THR A 94 10.30 10.34 -5.17
N HIS A 95 9.82 9.83 -4.04
CA HIS A 95 10.57 8.87 -3.23
C HIS A 95 10.92 7.60 -4.00
N ILE A 96 9.94 6.99 -4.65
CA ILE A 96 10.12 5.75 -5.43
C ILE A 96 11.13 5.98 -6.55
N ILE A 97 11.01 7.09 -7.29
CA ILE A 97 11.87 7.38 -8.43
C ILE A 97 13.30 7.66 -7.97
N ASP A 98 13.49 8.48 -6.94
CA ASP A 98 14.83 8.93 -6.54
C ASP A 98 15.62 7.83 -5.82
N ASN A 99 14.91 6.94 -5.12
CA ASN A 99 15.52 5.87 -4.33
C ASN A 99 15.37 4.49 -4.99
N TYR A 100 14.89 4.39 -6.22
CA TYR A 100 14.48 3.13 -6.86
C TYR A 100 15.50 1.99 -6.64
N ASP A 101 16.78 2.24 -6.87
CA ASP A 101 17.83 1.21 -6.74
C ASP A 101 18.23 0.92 -5.27
N THR A 102 17.97 1.88 -4.38
CA THR A 102 18.38 1.88 -2.96
C THR A 102 17.21 1.82 -1.98
N LEU A 103 16.01 1.43 -2.44
CA LEU A 103 14.83 1.25 -1.59
C LEU A 103 15.15 0.31 -0.42
N THR A 104 14.59 0.64 0.74
CA THR A 104 14.59 -0.23 1.92
C THR A 104 13.71 -1.46 1.69
N ASP A 105 13.95 -2.52 2.45
CA ASP A 105 13.20 -3.79 2.31
C ASP A 105 11.69 -3.60 2.45
N ILE A 106 11.28 -2.72 3.36
CA ILE A 106 9.88 -2.29 3.52
C ILE A 106 9.81 -0.76 3.50
N THR A 107 8.89 -0.22 2.72
CA THR A 107 8.59 1.22 2.68
C THR A 107 7.12 1.44 3.00
N VAL A 108 6.84 2.30 3.97
CA VAL A 108 5.48 2.72 4.33
C VAL A 108 5.24 4.14 3.84
N PHE A 109 4.13 4.34 3.14
CA PHE A 109 3.69 5.64 2.62
C PHE A 109 2.45 6.07 3.41
N MET A 110 2.50 7.26 4.03
CA MET A 110 1.43 7.79 4.87
C MET A 110 1.32 9.32 4.77
N HIS A 111 0.16 9.86 5.15
CA HIS A 111 0.02 11.30 5.37
C HIS A 111 0.79 11.73 6.64
N ALA A 112 1.24 12.98 6.69
CA ALA A 112 2.13 13.45 7.75
C ALA A 112 1.47 13.69 9.12
N SER A 113 0.19 14.11 9.18
CA SER A 113 -0.48 14.33 10.47
C SER A 113 -0.49 13.08 11.36
N ALA A 114 -0.23 13.29 12.65
CA ALA A 114 -0.32 12.27 13.70
C ALA A 114 -1.75 11.73 13.87
N THR A 115 -2.75 12.57 13.61
CA THR A 115 -4.17 12.20 13.59
C THR A 115 -4.72 12.42 12.20
N GLN A 116 -5.20 11.35 11.58
CA GLN A 116 -5.85 11.38 10.27
C GLN A 116 -7.19 10.66 10.37
N TRP A 117 -8.21 11.22 9.74
CA TRP A 117 -9.54 10.60 9.68
C TRP A 117 -9.54 9.25 8.95
N HIS A 118 -8.45 8.94 8.24
CA HIS A 118 -8.20 7.66 7.56
C HIS A 118 -7.60 6.57 8.47
N ASN A 119 -7.20 6.89 9.70
CA ASN A 119 -6.73 5.90 10.66
C ASN A 119 -7.96 5.22 11.30
N ASP A 120 -8.45 4.20 10.60
CA ASP A 120 -9.75 3.57 10.84
C ASP A 120 -9.93 2.84 12.17
N VAL A 121 -8.84 2.56 12.89
CA VAL A 121 -8.91 2.07 14.26
C VAL A 121 -9.11 3.32 15.12
N GLY A 122 -10.15 3.38 15.95
CA GLY A 122 -10.70 4.59 16.61
C GLY A 122 -9.73 5.75 16.92
N ASP A 123 -9.68 6.75 16.04
CA ASP A 123 -8.84 7.95 16.16
C ASP A 123 -7.37 7.64 16.49
N THR A 124 -6.88 6.48 16.02
CA THR A 124 -5.58 5.98 16.45
C THR A 124 -4.47 6.78 15.78
N ASN A 125 -3.53 7.26 16.59
CA ASN A 125 -2.34 7.97 16.13
C ASN A 125 -1.56 7.15 15.09
N SER A 126 -1.02 7.79 14.05
CA SER A 126 -0.19 7.18 13.00
C SER A 126 0.93 6.29 13.56
N SER A 127 1.51 6.65 14.71
CA SER A 127 2.50 5.82 15.42
C SER A 127 1.97 4.45 15.84
N ASN A 128 0.69 4.36 16.23
CA ASN A 128 0.06 3.10 16.64
C ASN A 128 -0.29 2.22 15.43
N VAL A 129 -0.66 2.82 14.29
CA VAL A 129 -0.84 2.07 13.04
C VAL A 129 0.48 1.36 12.69
N LEU A 130 1.60 2.06 12.80
CA LEU A 130 2.93 1.51 12.54
C LEU A 130 3.36 0.45 13.57
N SER A 131 3.02 0.61 14.86
CA SER A 131 3.36 -0.37 15.89
C SER A 131 2.57 -1.68 15.75
N MET A 132 1.36 -1.62 15.19
CA MET A 132 0.52 -2.79 14.91
C MET A 132 0.82 -3.45 13.55
N LEU A 133 1.61 -2.80 12.70
CA LEU A 133 1.91 -3.30 11.36
C LEU A 133 2.69 -4.63 11.43
N ARG A 134 2.07 -5.69 10.95
CA ARG A 134 2.67 -7.03 10.87
C ARG A 134 3.59 -7.11 9.64
N LEU A 135 4.89 -6.86 9.84
CA LEU A 135 5.88 -6.87 8.75
C LEU A 135 5.93 -8.20 7.98
N ASP A 136 5.67 -9.33 8.64
CA ASP A 136 5.57 -10.63 7.96
C ASP A 136 4.42 -10.68 6.94
N ALA A 137 3.29 -10.04 7.26
CA ALA A 137 2.15 -9.93 6.34
C ALA A 137 2.49 -9.02 5.16
N VAL A 138 3.22 -7.93 5.40
CA VAL A 138 3.74 -7.05 4.34
C VAL A 138 4.68 -7.83 3.42
N LYS A 139 5.64 -8.56 3.99
CA LYS A 139 6.57 -9.41 3.22
C LYS A 139 5.85 -10.47 2.39
N GLN A 140 4.82 -11.11 2.96
CA GLN A 140 4.08 -12.16 2.28
C GLN A 140 3.22 -11.62 1.13
N ARG A 141 2.60 -10.46 1.29
CA ARG A 141 1.68 -9.89 0.30
C ARG A 141 2.36 -8.96 -0.70
N GLY A 142 3.48 -8.34 -0.32
CA GLY A 142 4.17 -7.33 -1.12
C GLY A 142 3.52 -5.95 -1.08
N TYR A 143 2.18 -5.88 -0.99
CA TYR A 143 1.38 -4.67 -0.80
C TYR A 143 0.35 -4.89 0.30
N VAL A 144 0.24 -3.94 1.23
CA VAL A 144 -0.77 -3.93 2.29
C VAL A 144 -1.28 -2.51 2.45
N ASN A 145 -2.58 -2.32 2.22
CA ASN A 145 -3.23 -1.07 2.60
C ASN A 145 -3.29 -0.99 4.14
N LEU A 146 -2.92 0.16 4.72
CA LEU A 146 -2.91 0.36 6.17
C LEU A 146 -4.30 0.61 6.74
N ARG A 147 -5.27 0.84 5.86
CA ARG A 147 -6.65 1.13 6.18
C ARG A 147 -7.47 -0.17 6.22
N CYS A 148 -8.29 -0.34 7.25
CA CYS A 148 -9.04 -1.57 7.53
C CYS A 148 -10.54 -1.46 7.20
N GLN A 149 -11.09 -0.27 7.00
CA GLN A 149 -12.48 -0.05 6.63
C GLN A 149 -12.64 -0.07 5.12
N HIS A 150 -13.71 -0.74 4.69
CA HIS A 150 -14.08 -0.95 3.31
C HIS A 150 -14.77 0.26 2.65
N ARG A 151 -14.91 1.40 3.32
CA ARG A 151 -15.62 2.59 2.78
C ARG A 151 -14.80 3.86 2.93
N PRO A 152 -14.67 4.71 1.90
CA PRO A 152 -15.13 4.52 0.52
C PRO A 152 -14.23 3.53 -0.26
N GLY A 153 -14.78 2.96 -1.34
CA GLY A 153 -13.98 2.32 -2.39
C GLY A 153 -14.10 0.79 -2.52
N CYS A 154 -14.59 0.07 -1.50
CA CYS A 154 -14.85 -1.37 -1.59
C CYS A 154 -16.37 -1.67 -1.59
N PRO A 155 -16.81 -2.74 -2.30
CA PRO A 155 -16.00 -3.60 -3.16
C PRO A 155 -15.63 -2.94 -4.49
N THR A 156 -16.40 -1.95 -4.96
CA THR A 156 -16.14 -1.27 -6.23
C THR A 156 -16.30 0.24 -6.06
N ALA A 157 -15.31 0.99 -6.53
CA ALA A 157 -15.28 2.45 -6.52
C ALA A 157 -15.68 3.04 -7.88
N VAL A 158 -15.27 2.39 -8.97
CA VAL A 158 -15.42 2.89 -10.35
C VAL A 158 -15.85 1.75 -11.28
N HIS A 159 -16.81 2.04 -12.15
CA HIS A 159 -17.19 1.20 -13.28
C HIS A 159 -16.85 1.95 -14.58
N PRO A 160 -15.62 1.87 -15.13
CA PRO A 160 -15.11 2.81 -16.14
C PRO A 160 -15.92 2.92 -17.44
N PHE A 161 -16.77 1.93 -17.72
CA PHE A 161 -17.61 1.86 -18.93
C PHE A 161 -19.11 2.10 -18.66
N ASP A 162 -19.48 2.44 -17.43
CA ASP A 162 -20.86 2.75 -17.06
C ASP A 162 -21.31 4.07 -17.72
N PRO A 163 -22.42 4.08 -18.50
CA PRO A 163 -22.97 5.31 -19.09
C PRO A 163 -23.21 6.45 -18.09
N GLU A 164 -23.53 6.15 -16.83
CA GLU A 164 -23.69 7.15 -15.78
C GLU A 164 -22.35 7.82 -15.42
N LEU A 165 -21.27 7.06 -15.32
CA LEU A 165 -19.94 7.62 -15.08
C LEU A 165 -19.41 8.41 -16.28
N LEU A 166 -19.70 7.94 -17.50
CA LEU A 166 -19.38 8.65 -18.75
C LEU A 166 -20.12 9.99 -18.88
N SER A 167 -21.24 10.17 -18.17
CA SER A 167 -21.99 11.42 -18.10
C SER A 167 -21.78 12.20 -16.80
N SER A 168 -20.86 11.74 -15.94
CA SER A 168 -20.59 12.35 -14.64
C SER A 168 -20.08 13.80 -14.78
N PRO A 169 -20.47 14.70 -13.85
CA PRO A 169 -19.84 16.02 -13.75
C PRO A 169 -18.37 15.92 -13.31
N SER A 170 -17.98 14.82 -12.66
CA SER A 170 -16.58 14.56 -12.30
C SER A 170 -15.76 14.29 -13.55
N ILE A 171 -14.78 15.16 -13.82
CA ILE A 171 -13.85 15.00 -14.95
C ILE A 171 -13.08 13.67 -14.88
N VAL A 172 -12.82 13.20 -13.67
CA VAL A 172 -12.10 11.96 -13.42
C VAL A 172 -12.93 10.75 -13.84
N TYR A 173 -14.19 10.67 -13.43
CA TYR A 173 -15.07 9.56 -13.81
C TYR A 173 -15.39 9.59 -15.30
N ARG A 174 -15.70 10.77 -15.84
CA ARG A 174 -16.01 10.95 -17.25
C ARG A 174 -14.85 10.53 -18.17
N ASN A 175 -13.62 10.87 -17.80
CA ASN A 175 -12.44 10.62 -18.63
C ASN A 175 -11.59 9.44 -18.11
N PHE A 176 -12.16 8.57 -17.26
CA PHE A 176 -11.39 7.57 -16.52
C PHE A 176 -10.57 6.66 -17.42
N THR A 177 -11.16 6.14 -18.50
CA THR A 177 -10.49 5.25 -19.47
C THR A 177 -9.30 5.94 -20.15
N THR A 178 -9.42 7.23 -20.46
CA THR A 178 -8.33 8.02 -21.05
C THR A 178 -7.21 8.23 -20.02
N ILE A 179 -7.56 8.64 -18.80
CA ILE A 179 -6.60 8.82 -17.70
C ILE A 179 -5.84 7.51 -17.43
N TYR A 180 -6.55 6.38 -17.37
CA TYR A 180 -5.95 5.07 -17.13
C TYR A 180 -4.97 4.67 -18.24
N THR A 181 -5.39 4.81 -19.51
CA THR A 181 -4.56 4.44 -20.66
C THR A 181 -3.31 5.30 -20.78
N GLU A 182 -3.40 6.60 -20.47
CA GLU A 182 -2.25 7.52 -20.41
C GLU A 182 -1.28 7.15 -19.28
N LEU A 183 -1.78 6.99 -18.05
CA LEU A 183 -0.96 6.66 -16.87
C LEU A 183 -0.17 5.36 -17.07
N PHE A 184 -0.87 4.30 -17.50
CA PHE A 184 -0.29 2.98 -17.63
C PHE A 184 0.35 2.70 -19.00
N ASN A 185 0.24 3.64 -19.95
CA ASN A 185 0.67 3.48 -21.35
C ASN A 185 0.16 2.18 -21.95
N THR A 186 -1.17 2.04 -21.94
CA THR A 186 -1.87 0.82 -22.34
C THR A 186 -3.07 1.14 -23.22
N SER A 187 -3.70 0.12 -23.80
CA SER A 187 -4.88 0.27 -24.64
C SER A 187 -6.18 0.16 -23.84
N ILE A 188 -7.28 0.69 -24.39
CA ILE A 188 -8.59 0.72 -23.71
C ILE A 188 -9.11 -0.68 -23.35
N GLU A 189 -8.74 -1.71 -24.11
CA GLU A 189 -9.14 -3.11 -23.90
C GLU A 189 -8.57 -3.70 -22.60
N THR A 190 -7.51 -3.09 -22.06
CA THR A 190 -6.88 -3.50 -20.79
C THR A 190 -7.47 -2.79 -19.58
N VAL A 191 -8.31 -1.77 -19.77
CA VAL A 191 -8.95 -1.05 -18.67
C VAL A 191 -9.92 -2.01 -17.96
N PRO A 192 -9.79 -2.22 -16.64
CA PRO A 192 -10.70 -3.09 -15.91
C PRO A 192 -12.15 -2.60 -15.98
N LYS A 193 -13.11 -3.52 -15.99
CA LYS A 193 -14.54 -3.20 -15.96
C LYS A 193 -14.99 -2.62 -14.62
N GLU A 194 -14.29 -2.99 -13.56
CA GLU A 194 -14.53 -2.58 -12.20
C GLU A 194 -13.19 -2.29 -11.55
N ILE A 195 -13.13 -1.19 -10.83
CA ILE A 195 -11.97 -0.83 -10.02
C ILE A 195 -12.49 -0.54 -8.62
N GLY A 196 -11.92 -1.23 -7.66
CA GLY A 196 -12.25 -1.12 -6.25
C GLY A 196 -11.02 -1.34 -5.40
N GLY A 197 -10.85 -0.51 -4.40
CA GLY A 197 -9.71 -0.59 -3.51
C GLY A 197 -10.00 0.26 -2.28
N VAL A 198 -9.37 -0.10 -1.17
CA VAL A 198 -9.47 0.69 0.05
C VAL A 198 -8.82 2.06 -0.22
N CYS A 199 -9.57 3.14 0.03
CA CYS A 199 -9.11 4.49 -0.31
C CYS A 199 -7.88 4.95 0.47
N CYS A 200 -7.44 6.17 0.10
CA CYS A 200 -6.78 7.12 1.00
C CYS A 200 -5.27 6.96 1.18
N GLY A 201 -4.61 6.30 0.22
CA GLY A 201 -3.18 6.51 -0.04
C GLY A 201 -2.22 6.16 1.11
N GLN A 202 -2.62 5.29 2.05
CA GLN A 202 -1.73 4.80 3.10
C GLN A 202 -1.48 3.30 2.93
N PHE A 203 -0.24 2.91 2.65
CA PHE A 203 0.11 1.52 2.35
C PHE A 203 1.55 1.19 2.72
N ALA A 204 1.80 -0.09 2.98
CA ALA A 204 3.12 -0.68 3.16
C ALA A 204 3.46 -1.54 1.93
N LEU A 205 4.70 -1.40 1.47
CA LEU A 205 5.22 -2.08 0.29
C LEU A 205 6.54 -2.77 0.60
N THR A 206 6.77 -3.92 -0.02
CA THR A 206 8.12 -4.47 -0.11
C THR A 206 8.89 -3.84 -1.26
N LYS A 207 10.22 -3.81 -1.16
CA LYS A 207 11.11 -3.43 -2.24
C LYS A 207 10.81 -4.19 -3.53
N GLU A 208 10.65 -5.51 -3.41
CA GLU A 208 10.40 -6.40 -4.55
C GLU A 208 9.11 -6.03 -5.26
N ARG A 209 8.07 -5.64 -4.51
CA ARG A 209 6.79 -5.24 -5.09
C ARG A 209 6.93 -3.96 -5.91
N ILE A 210 7.65 -2.96 -5.41
CA ILE A 210 7.92 -1.71 -6.15
C ILE A 210 8.73 -2.02 -7.43
N HIS A 211 9.68 -2.95 -7.36
CA HIS A 211 10.52 -3.35 -8.50
C HIS A 211 9.81 -4.16 -9.58
N GLN A 212 8.61 -4.70 -9.32
CA GLN A 212 7.81 -5.36 -10.36
C GLN A 212 7.38 -4.39 -11.47
N ARG A 213 7.29 -3.09 -11.16
CA ARG A 213 7.08 -2.03 -12.14
C ARG A 213 8.40 -1.29 -12.38
N ARG A 214 8.74 -1.04 -13.64
CA ARG A 214 10.00 -0.37 -14.00
C ARG A 214 10.00 1.09 -13.53
N ARG A 215 11.18 1.62 -13.23
CA ARG A 215 11.37 3.03 -12.82
C ARG A 215 10.75 4.01 -13.81
N GLU A 216 10.87 3.76 -15.12
CA GLU A 216 10.36 4.62 -16.19
C GLU A 216 8.84 4.71 -16.18
N ASP A 217 8.15 3.68 -15.68
CA ASP A 217 6.69 3.71 -15.57
C ASP A 217 6.25 4.65 -14.43
N TYR A 218 6.98 4.69 -13.31
CA TYR A 218 6.76 5.68 -12.25
C TYR A 218 7.08 7.10 -12.72
N VAL A 219 8.17 7.27 -13.49
CA VAL A 219 8.52 8.56 -14.10
C VAL A 219 7.39 9.04 -15.02
N ARG A 220 6.87 8.17 -15.90
CA ARG A 220 5.73 8.50 -16.76
C ARG A 220 4.50 8.94 -15.96
N MET A 221 4.16 8.24 -14.87
CA MET A 221 3.03 8.62 -14.02
C MET A 221 3.22 10.02 -13.42
N ARG A 222 4.45 10.34 -12.99
CA ARG A 222 4.80 11.68 -12.50
C ARG A 222 4.74 12.74 -13.60
N ASP A 223 5.22 12.42 -14.80
CA ASP A 223 5.19 13.34 -15.94
C ASP A 223 3.76 13.59 -16.45
N TRP A 224 2.88 12.58 -16.37
CA TRP A 224 1.44 12.75 -16.59
C TRP A 224 0.85 13.74 -15.58
N ALA A 225 1.20 13.60 -14.30
CA ALA A 225 0.75 14.51 -13.25
C ALA A 225 1.17 15.96 -13.53
N PHE A 226 2.37 16.20 -14.07
CA PHE A 226 2.80 17.55 -14.46
C PHE A 226 2.08 18.06 -15.71
N SER A 227 2.01 17.25 -16.76
CA SER A 227 1.55 17.67 -18.09
C SER A 227 0.03 17.84 -18.21
N THR A 228 -0.75 17.17 -17.37
CA THR A 228 -2.21 17.27 -17.42
C THR A 228 -2.72 18.66 -17.01
N SER A 229 -3.85 19.09 -17.59
CA SER A 229 -4.51 20.35 -17.21
C SER A 229 -5.34 20.24 -15.92
N LEU A 230 -5.41 19.05 -15.31
CA LEU A 230 -6.11 18.83 -14.05
C LEU A 230 -5.42 19.56 -12.89
N ASP A 231 -6.22 20.03 -11.94
CA ASP A 231 -5.69 20.71 -10.75
C ASP A 231 -5.04 19.73 -9.75
N ASN A 232 -4.34 20.30 -8.75
CA ASN A 232 -3.61 19.56 -7.73
C ASN A 232 -4.49 18.50 -7.03
N PHE A 233 -5.72 18.87 -6.65
CA PHE A 233 -6.64 17.99 -5.94
C PHE A 233 -7.08 16.82 -6.82
N THR A 234 -7.47 17.11 -8.06
CA THR A 234 -7.98 16.15 -9.02
C THR A 234 -6.92 15.12 -9.40
N VAL A 235 -5.66 15.56 -9.61
CA VAL A 235 -4.53 14.64 -9.82
C VAL A 235 -4.32 13.74 -8.61
N GLY A 236 -4.40 14.29 -7.39
CA GLY A 236 -4.29 13.51 -6.15
C GLY A 236 -5.38 12.43 -6.07
N SER A 237 -6.63 12.79 -6.33
CA SER A 237 -7.75 11.83 -6.34
C SER A 237 -7.56 10.69 -7.35
N VAL A 238 -6.97 10.97 -8.52
CA VAL A 238 -6.64 9.92 -9.49
C VAL A 238 -5.67 8.90 -8.91
N PHE A 239 -4.61 9.35 -8.26
CA PHE A 239 -3.64 8.45 -7.62
C PHE A 239 -4.24 7.71 -6.42
N GLU A 240 -5.01 8.38 -5.57
CA GLU A 240 -5.69 7.75 -4.42
C GLU A 240 -6.54 6.54 -4.84
N MET A 241 -7.20 6.62 -6.00
CA MET A 241 -8.01 5.52 -6.56
C MET A 241 -7.20 4.42 -7.24
N LEU A 242 -5.94 4.68 -7.61
CA LEU A 242 -5.16 3.81 -8.51
C LEU A 242 -3.90 3.25 -7.87
N TRP A 243 -3.59 3.54 -6.60
CA TRP A 243 -2.37 3.02 -5.97
C TRP A 243 -2.23 1.51 -6.05
N HIS A 244 -3.31 0.77 -5.79
CA HIS A 244 -3.30 -0.69 -5.92
C HIS A 244 -2.98 -1.14 -7.36
N MET A 245 -3.50 -0.44 -8.37
CA MET A 245 -3.16 -0.66 -9.78
C MET A 245 -1.70 -0.28 -10.11
N VAL A 246 -1.19 0.80 -9.52
CA VAL A 246 0.23 1.19 -9.62
C VAL A 246 1.12 0.06 -9.09
N PHE A 247 0.71 -0.62 -8.03
CA PHE A 247 1.45 -1.74 -7.45
C PHE A 247 0.98 -3.13 -7.93
N LEU A 248 0.29 -3.18 -9.07
CA LEU A 248 -0.06 -4.44 -9.76
C LEU A 248 -0.92 -5.39 -8.91
N GLU A 249 -1.75 -4.85 -8.02
CA GLU A 249 -2.81 -5.61 -7.37
C GLU A 249 -3.98 -5.86 -8.33
N ASP A 250 -4.86 -6.79 -7.95
CA ASP A 250 -6.09 -7.04 -8.69
C ASP A 250 -6.96 -5.77 -8.75
N PRO A 251 -7.73 -5.57 -9.85
CA PRO A 251 -8.56 -4.38 -10.01
C PRO A 251 -9.55 -4.11 -8.88
N VAL A 252 -9.99 -5.18 -8.21
CA VAL A 252 -10.82 -5.16 -7.02
C VAL A 252 -10.03 -5.85 -5.90
N SER A 253 -9.53 -5.06 -4.94
CA SER A 253 -8.66 -5.50 -3.84
C SER A 253 -9.27 -5.29 -2.45
#